data_AF-A0A8J2MUJ3-F1
#
_entry.id   AF-A0A8J2MUJ3-F1
#
_cell.length_a   1.000
_cell.length_b   1.000
_cell.length_c   1.000
_cell.angle_alpha   90.00
_cell.angle_beta   90.00
_cell.angle_gamma   90.00
#
_symmetry.space_group_name_H-M   'P 1'
#
loop_
_entity.id
_entity.type
_entity.pdbx_description
1 polymer ?
#
loop_
_entity_poly.entity_id
_entity_poly.type
_entity_poly.pdbx_seq_one_letter_code
_entity_poly.pdbx_strand_id
1 'polypeptide(L)'
;MLATFPITNLNQLWSWNENTIPHCLIGNSLENYTRYRDYPETLLCHDMKGGYLDEERLDGCKVTDSTAPFIFFHWWYIDIFVYFSHNFITIPPLGWINQAHMHGVIYLGTLITEWHGGADLCKEFLKNEDSVAKTVKKLVNIAVKYNFEGWLINIENKIEKESIMYLDLFLRTLTNEMRQAVGQRSRIIWYDSVTIDGELKWQNELNEKNQRWFDITDGIFLNYIWNVKQLATSAVQAKHRHRNIFVGVDCFGRGCHGGGGWNCYEAFMYPRQNNLSIALFAPGWIAEAMPCREIIVNSLRFWDRLITFVRPHPLTTLPIDTDFNCGYNHRDSCKYYNLAEAKMQPFYLASGAFPESSGMHIVLQGPSLYRLFVTNLCLNGDYIVEAVCDETLKLMLWIKDNDKEVIKRIKDKDEEVKNIWNFHVKNEIIVGVGLLSSNFAVLRNFVFRREISKRMLP
;
A
#
# COMPACT_ATOMS: atom_id res chain seq x y z
N MET A 1 21.66 13.89 -8.03
CA MET A 1 20.91 12.62 -7.91
C MET A 1 19.43 12.96 -8.08
N LEU A 2 18.69 12.24 -8.93
CA LEU A 2 17.27 12.47 -9.15
C LEU A 2 16.48 11.71 -8.08
N ALA A 3 15.87 12.44 -7.15
CA ALA A 3 15.09 11.87 -6.06
C ALA A 3 13.89 12.78 -5.75
N THR A 4 12.89 12.20 -5.11
CA THR A 4 11.78 12.97 -4.52
C THR A 4 12.23 13.47 -3.16
N PHE A 5 11.95 14.73 -2.88
CA PHE A 5 12.30 15.38 -1.61
C PHE A 5 11.03 15.86 -0.90
N PRO A 6 11.04 15.87 0.44
CA PRO A 6 9.95 16.47 1.18
C PRO A 6 9.93 18.00 1.03
N ILE A 7 8.82 18.61 1.38
CA ILE A 7 8.71 20.06 1.55
C ILE A 7 8.77 20.36 3.05
N THR A 8 9.68 21.25 3.46
CA THR A 8 9.96 21.48 4.88
C THR A 8 9.33 22.76 5.44
N ASN A 9 8.81 23.65 4.58
CA ASN A 9 8.18 24.90 5.01
C ASN A 9 7.16 25.44 3.98
N LEU A 10 6.38 26.45 4.39
CA LEU A 10 5.31 27.04 3.57
C LEU A 10 5.81 27.76 2.33
N ASN A 11 6.99 28.41 2.36
CA ASN A 11 7.52 29.10 1.18
C ASN A 11 7.81 28.11 0.06
N GLN A 12 8.42 26.97 0.39
CA GLN A 12 8.62 25.88 -0.55
C GLN A 12 7.28 25.32 -1.06
N LEU A 13 6.29 25.10 -0.19
CA LEU A 13 4.97 24.59 -0.61
C LEU A 13 4.25 25.55 -1.56
N TRP A 14 4.18 26.81 -1.18
CA TRP A 14 3.45 27.84 -1.91
C TRP A 14 4.15 28.26 -3.21
N SER A 15 5.46 28.09 -3.32
CA SER A 15 6.21 28.28 -4.57
C SER A 15 6.36 27.01 -5.42
N TRP A 16 5.94 25.85 -4.90
CA TRP A 16 6.08 24.57 -5.61
C TRP A 16 5.43 24.62 -7.01
N ASN A 17 6.12 24.09 -8.02
CA ASN A 17 5.73 24.18 -9.42
C ASN A 17 5.80 22.80 -10.09
N GLU A 18 4.66 22.32 -10.61
CA GLU A 18 4.55 21.04 -11.30
C GLU A 18 5.45 20.92 -12.55
N ASN A 19 5.80 22.04 -13.18
CA ASN A 19 6.63 22.06 -14.39
C ASN A 19 8.11 21.78 -14.10
N THR A 20 8.56 21.86 -12.84
CA THR A 20 9.95 21.58 -12.48
C THR A 20 10.19 20.12 -12.12
N ILE A 21 9.13 19.29 -12.07
CA ILE A 21 9.23 17.89 -11.66
C ILE A 21 9.60 17.00 -12.86
N PRO A 22 10.77 16.33 -12.82
CA PRO A 22 11.18 15.38 -13.86
C PRO A 22 10.17 14.26 -14.06
N HIS A 23 9.92 13.87 -15.32
CA HIS A 23 9.01 12.77 -15.65
C HIS A 23 9.38 11.44 -14.99
N CYS A 24 10.67 11.19 -14.76
CA CYS A 24 11.15 9.97 -14.11
C CYS A 24 10.81 9.89 -12.60
N LEU A 25 10.20 10.92 -12.01
CA LEU A 25 9.71 10.89 -10.62
C LEU A 25 8.18 10.75 -10.52
N ILE A 26 7.47 10.69 -11.64
CA ILE A 26 6.01 10.59 -11.68
C ILE A 26 5.59 9.12 -11.68
N GLY A 27 4.75 8.74 -10.72
CA GLY A 27 4.26 7.37 -10.57
C GLY A 27 3.34 6.92 -11.71
N ASN A 28 3.28 5.60 -11.93
CA ASN A 28 2.33 4.97 -12.82
C ASN A 28 0.91 5.12 -12.29
N SER A 29 -0.10 5.02 -13.15
CA SER A 29 -1.51 5.07 -12.72
C SER A 29 -1.92 3.81 -11.97
N LEU A 30 -2.75 3.98 -10.93
CA LEU A 30 -3.42 2.87 -10.27
C LEU A 30 -4.54 2.33 -11.17
N GLU A 31 -4.36 1.16 -11.76
CA GLU A 31 -5.36 0.55 -12.68
C GLU A 31 -6.17 -0.57 -12.01
N ASN A 32 -5.51 -1.38 -11.17
CA ASN A 32 -6.06 -2.58 -10.53
C ASN A 32 -6.84 -2.30 -9.22
N TYR A 33 -7.62 -1.23 -9.16
CA TYR A 33 -8.30 -0.83 -7.92
C TYR A 33 -9.76 -1.29 -7.84
N THR A 34 -10.12 -1.96 -6.75
CA THR A 34 -11.53 -2.23 -6.39
C THR A 34 -11.75 -1.94 -4.91
N ARG A 35 -12.74 -1.10 -4.59
CA ARG A 35 -13.11 -0.82 -3.20
C ARG A 35 -14.20 -1.77 -2.70
N TYR A 36 -13.89 -2.58 -1.70
CA TYR A 36 -14.86 -3.45 -1.03
C TYR A 36 -15.48 -2.77 0.20
N ARG A 37 -16.49 -1.91 -0.01
CA ARG A 37 -17.13 -1.12 1.08
C ARG A 37 -17.76 -1.96 2.20
N ASP A 38 -18.05 -3.22 1.92
CA ASP A 38 -18.66 -4.15 2.87
C ASP A 38 -17.67 -4.77 3.86
N TYR A 39 -16.39 -4.44 3.77
CA TYR A 39 -15.33 -5.05 4.57
C TYR A 39 -14.40 -3.99 5.17
N PRO A 40 -13.87 -4.22 6.37
CA PRO A 40 -12.89 -3.33 6.97
C PRO A 40 -11.56 -3.36 6.19
N GLU A 41 -10.99 -2.19 5.97
CA GLU A 41 -9.75 -1.97 5.23
C GLU A 41 -8.52 -2.15 6.16
N THR A 42 -7.37 -2.53 5.60
CA THR A 42 -6.07 -2.47 6.28
C THR A 42 -5.25 -1.33 5.70
N LEU A 43 -4.92 -0.34 6.52
CA LEU A 43 -3.97 0.72 6.22
C LEU A 43 -2.60 0.35 6.79
N LEU A 44 -1.54 0.54 6.01
CA LEU A 44 -0.15 0.43 6.45
C LEU A 44 0.50 1.82 6.44
N CYS A 45 0.92 2.31 7.59
CA CYS A 45 1.66 3.57 7.73
C CYS A 45 3.11 3.23 8.05
N HIS A 46 4.00 3.35 7.06
CA HIS A 46 5.24 2.56 7.04
C HIS A 46 6.28 2.96 8.10
N ASP A 47 6.37 4.25 8.42
CA ASP A 47 7.35 4.89 9.34
C ASP A 47 8.67 4.11 9.47
N MET A 48 9.57 4.33 8.50
CA MET A 48 10.84 3.61 8.40
C MET A 48 12.00 4.61 8.46
N LYS A 49 12.71 4.67 9.59
CA LYS A 49 13.91 5.51 9.80
C LYS A 49 13.81 6.96 9.30
N GLY A 50 12.64 7.58 9.43
CA GLY A 50 12.40 8.97 9.00
C GLY A 50 12.16 9.16 7.49
N GLY A 51 12.10 8.07 6.71
CA GLY A 51 11.86 8.11 5.27
C GLY A 51 13.02 8.68 4.44
N TYR A 52 12.79 8.76 3.14
CA TYR A 52 13.67 9.24 2.08
C TYR A 52 15.04 8.56 2.09
N LEU A 53 15.03 7.24 2.29
CA LEU A 53 16.22 6.43 2.42
C LEU A 53 16.91 6.19 1.07
N ASP A 54 18.18 5.83 1.08
CA ASP A 54 18.98 5.64 -0.13
C ASP A 54 18.40 4.57 -1.07
N GLU A 55 17.75 3.55 -0.51
CA GLU A 55 17.03 2.52 -1.27
C GLU A 55 15.84 3.01 -2.10
N GLU A 56 15.29 4.18 -1.76
CA GLU A 56 14.10 4.76 -2.39
C GLU A 56 14.45 5.68 -3.57
N ARG A 57 15.74 5.97 -3.75
CA ARG A 57 16.27 6.72 -4.90
C ARG A 57 16.17 5.87 -6.17
N LEU A 58 16.09 6.54 -7.32
CA LEU A 58 15.97 5.85 -8.62
C LEU A 58 17.18 4.98 -8.98
N ASP A 59 18.35 5.27 -8.43
CA ASP A 59 19.58 4.50 -8.62
C ASP A 59 19.81 3.46 -7.51
N GLY A 60 18.95 3.43 -6.50
CA GLY A 60 19.02 2.54 -5.34
C GLY A 60 20.27 2.74 -4.49
N CYS A 61 20.56 1.73 -3.67
CA CYS A 61 21.69 1.70 -2.76
C CYS A 61 22.44 0.37 -2.82
N LYS A 62 23.72 0.41 -2.45
CA LYS A 62 24.52 -0.80 -2.26
C LYS A 62 24.11 -1.46 -0.95
N VAL A 63 23.86 -2.77 -0.99
CA VAL A 63 23.51 -3.57 0.19
C VAL A 63 24.74 -4.30 0.69
N THR A 64 24.99 -4.20 1.99
CA THR A 64 26.04 -4.93 2.71
C THR A 64 25.40 -5.80 3.78
N ASP A 65 26.18 -6.65 4.44
CA ASP A 65 25.70 -7.48 5.56
C ASP A 65 25.16 -6.68 6.75
N SER A 66 25.47 -5.38 6.82
CA SER A 66 25.00 -4.44 7.85
C SER A 66 23.82 -3.58 7.40
N THR A 67 23.30 -3.75 6.19
CA THR A 67 22.19 -2.96 5.65
C THR A 67 20.95 -3.83 5.49
N ALA A 68 19.85 -3.42 6.12
CA ALA A 68 18.53 -4.03 5.95
C ALA A 68 17.60 -3.03 5.25
N PRO A 69 17.45 -3.09 3.91
CA PRO A 69 16.42 -2.30 3.25
C PRO A 69 15.05 -2.76 3.75
N PHE A 70 14.11 -1.82 3.90
CA PHE A 70 12.74 -2.20 4.17
C PHE A 70 12.09 -2.74 2.89
N ILE A 71 11.70 -4.02 2.91
CA ILE A 71 11.07 -4.68 1.78
C ILE A 71 9.67 -5.13 2.16
N PHE A 72 8.71 -4.73 1.34
CA PHE A 72 7.31 -5.04 1.53
C PHE A 72 6.75 -5.86 0.35
N PHE A 73 6.27 -7.06 0.65
CA PHE A 73 5.78 -8.03 -0.34
C PHE A 73 4.26 -8.28 -0.23
N HIS A 74 3.64 -7.79 0.84
CA HIS A 74 2.32 -8.21 1.30
C HIS A 74 1.22 -7.26 0.86
N TRP A 75 1.42 -6.60 -0.27
CA TRP A 75 0.53 -5.59 -0.85
C TRP A 75 -0.91 -6.08 -0.99
N TRP A 76 -1.08 -7.37 -1.28
CA TRP A 76 -2.37 -8.03 -1.43
C TRP A 76 -3.26 -7.99 -0.18
N TYR A 77 -2.67 -7.76 0.99
CA TYR A 77 -3.35 -7.79 2.29
C TYR A 77 -3.62 -6.39 2.86
N ILE A 78 -3.25 -5.34 2.12
CA ILE A 78 -3.50 -3.95 2.49
C ILE A 78 -4.29 -3.22 1.41
N ASP A 79 -5.08 -2.24 1.82
CA ASP A 79 -5.92 -1.44 0.94
C ASP A 79 -5.33 -0.03 0.72
N ILE A 80 -4.60 0.48 1.73
CA ILE A 80 -4.02 1.82 1.77
C ILE A 80 -2.59 1.73 2.30
N PHE A 81 -1.65 2.39 1.62
CA PHE A 81 -0.29 2.60 2.11
C PHE A 81 -0.06 4.09 2.34
N VAL A 82 0.50 4.45 3.49
CA VAL A 82 0.87 5.81 3.85
C VAL A 82 2.38 5.93 3.94
N TYR A 83 2.94 6.80 3.11
CA TYR A 83 4.33 7.22 3.24
C TYR A 83 4.42 8.30 4.30
N PHE A 84 5.05 7.92 5.41
CA PHE A 84 5.16 8.70 6.62
C PHE A 84 6.61 9.13 6.84
N SER A 85 6.79 10.41 7.12
CA SER A 85 8.03 10.98 7.63
C SER A 85 7.70 12.15 8.54
N HIS A 86 8.69 12.66 9.26
CA HIS A 86 8.54 13.83 10.15
C HIS A 86 8.77 15.16 9.42
N ASN A 87 8.64 15.18 8.08
CA ASN A 87 8.73 16.42 7.30
C ASN A 87 7.35 17.00 7.02
N PHE A 88 7.25 18.34 7.05
CA PHE A 88 5.98 19.07 6.91
C PHE A 88 5.06 18.49 5.82
N ILE A 89 5.52 18.44 4.57
CA ILE A 89 4.85 17.66 3.51
C ILE A 89 5.77 16.54 3.05
N THR A 90 5.27 15.33 3.24
CA THR A 90 5.90 14.08 2.83
C THR A 90 5.29 13.62 1.51
N ILE A 91 6.03 13.83 0.42
CA ILE A 91 5.70 13.37 -0.94
C ILE A 91 6.22 11.94 -1.14
N PRO A 92 5.34 10.98 -1.50
CA PRO A 92 5.70 9.62 -1.91
C PRO A 92 6.82 9.50 -2.96
N PRO A 93 7.87 8.68 -2.75
CA PRO A 93 8.83 8.32 -3.78
C PRO A 93 8.23 7.42 -4.87
N LEU A 94 8.72 7.55 -6.11
CA LEU A 94 8.27 6.79 -7.28
C LEU A 94 8.18 5.27 -7.02
N GLY A 95 9.26 4.70 -6.45
CA GLY A 95 9.36 3.25 -6.26
C GLY A 95 8.19 2.71 -5.44
N TRP A 96 7.82 3.41 -4.36
CA TRP A 96 6.69 3.03 -3.53
C TRP A 96 5.34 3.21 -4.22
N ILE A 97 5.12 4.34 -4.93
CA ILE A 97 3.88 4.57 -5.70
C ILE A 97 3.68 3.42 -6.69
N ASN A 98 4.71 3.10 -7.47
CA ASN A 98 4.64 2.06 -8.48
C ASN A 98 4.38 0.69 -7.88
N GLN A 99 5.01 0.35 -6.75
CA GLN A 99 4.74 -0.89 -6.05
C GLN A 99 3.29 -0.97 -5.58
N ALA A 100 2.78 0.07 -4.90
CA ALA A 100 1.39 0.06 -4.45
C ALA A 100 0.39 -0.04 -5.61
N HIS A 101 0.59 0.74 -6.66
CA HIS A 101 -0.32 0.82 -7.80
C HIS A 101 -0.36 -0.47 -8.62
N MET A 102 0.79 -1.11 -8.79
CA MET A 102 0.91 -2.42 -9.43
C MET A 102 0.05 -3.46 -8.71
N HIS A 103 -0.03 -3.37 -7.39
CA HIS A 103 -0.82 -4.26 -6.55
C HIS A 103 -2.22 -3.71 -6.22
N GLY A 104 -2.70 -2.64 -6.87
CA GLY A 104 -4.06 -2.16 -6.65
C GLY A 104 -4.29 -1.39 -5.33
N VAL A 105 -3.22 -0.93 -4.67
CA VAL A 105 -3.26 -0.27 -3.35
C VAL A 105 -3.26 1.25 -3.51
N ILE A 106 -4.12 1.93 -2.75
CA ILE A 106 -4.15 3.40 -2.66
C ILE A 106 -2.88 3.90 -1.95
N TYR A 107 -2.25 4.95 -2.47
CA TYR A 107 -1.04 5.51 -1.87
C TYR A 107 -1.27 6.94 -1.37
N LEU A 108 -0.88 7.21 -0.12
CA LEU A 108 -1.04 8.53 0.51
C LEU A 108 0.32 9.12 0.90
N GLY A 109 0.46 10.43 0.69
CA GLY A 109 1.48 11.23 1.36
C GLY A 109 1.05 11.58 2.79
N THR A 110 1.90 12.34 3.49
CA THR A 110 1.60 12.83 4.84
C THR A 110 1.79 14.35 4.90
N LEU A 111 0.81 15.07 5.43
CA LEU A 111 1.01 16.40 5.97
C LEU A 111 1.11 16.26 7.49
N ILE A 112 2.24 16.67 8.05
CA ILE A 112 2.47 16.63 9.49
C ILE A 112 2.96 17.97 10.02
N THR A 113 2.45 18.38 11.18
CA THR A 113 2.97 19.55 11.90
C THR A 113 3.23 19.13 13.34
N GLU A 114 4.42 19.41 13.88
CA GLU A 114 4.81 18.92 15.19
C GLU A 114 5.36 20.05 16.08
N TRP A 115 4.96 20.05 17.35
CA TRP A 115 5.52 20.91 18.38
C TRP A 115 5.42 22.41 18.03
N HIS A 116 6.39 23.22 18.49
CA HIS A 116 6.40 24.67 18.29
C HIS A 116 6.48 25.06 16.80
N GLY A 117 7.37 24.42 16.03
CA GLY A 117 7.51 24.70 14.60
C GLY A 117 6.25 24.35 13.81
N GLY A 118 5.56 23.27 14.17
CA GLY A 118 4.26 22.90 13.61
C GLY A 118 3.16 23.92 13.92
N ALA A 119 3.14 24.45 15.14
CA ALA A 119 2.20 25.51 15.51
C ALA A 119 2.40 26.77 14.67
N ASP A 120 3.65 27.17 14.41
CA ASP A 120 3.96 28.32 13.56
C ASP A 120 3.53 28.11 12.10
N LEU A 121 3.73 26.90 11.55
CA LEU A 121 3.20 26.55 10.24
C LEU A 121 1.67 26.66 10.21
N CYS A 122 0.99 26.08 11.20
CA CYS A 122 -0.47 26.11 11.31
C CYS A 122 -1.02 27.54 11.37
N LYS A 123 -0.41 28.44 12.15
CA LYS A 123 -0.82 29.85 12.23
C LYS A 123 -0.86 30.53 10.87
N GLU A 124 0.07 30.19 9.98
CA GLU A 124 0.17 30.83 8.67
C GLU A 124 -0.78 30.19 7.65
N PHE A 125 -0.83 28.86 7.53
CA PHE A 125 -1.71 28.22 6.55
C PHE A 125 -3.18 28.14 6.96
N LEU A 126 -3.48 28.35 8.25
CA LEU A 126 -4.84 28.48 8.81
C LEU A 126 -5.19 29.93 9.18
N LYS A 127 -4.44 30.92 8.67
CA LYS A 127 -4.63 32.33 8.97
C LYS A 127 -5.95 32.90 8.45
N ASN A 128 -6.33 32.51 7.23
CA ASN A 128 -7.53 32.98 6.53
C ASN A 128 -7.90 32.06 5.37
N GLU A 129 -9.03 32.34 4.70
CA GLU A 129 -9.52 31.53 3.58
C GLU A 129 -8.51 31.46 2.42
N ASP A 130 -7.81 32.56 2.12
CA ASP A 130 -6.84 32.61 1.03
C ASP A 130 -5.63 31.69 1.30
N SER A 131 -5.09 31.69 2.52
CA SER A 131 -3.96 30.84 2.88
C SER A 131 -4.36 29.35 2.91
N VAL A 132 -5.59 29.05 3.35
CA VAL A 132 -6.17 27.71 3.26
C VAL A 132 -6.30 27.28 1.81
N ALA A 133 -6.99 28.05 0.96
CA ALA A 133 -7.22 27.72 -0.44
C ALA A 133 -5.90 27.53 -1.21
N LYS A 134 -4.92 28.40 -0.96
CA LYS A 134 -3.58 28.28 -1.56
C LYS A 134 -2.88 26.99 -1.15
N THR A 135 -2.98 26.61 0.13
CA THR A 135 -2.35 25.39 0.66
C THR A 135 -3.02 24.14 0.10
N VAL A 136 -4.36 24.09 0.11
CA VAL A 136 -5.13 22.98 -0.49
C VAL A 136 -4.78 22.80 -1.95
N LYS A 137 -4.81 23.87 -2.75
CA LYS A 137 -4.44 23.81 -4.17
C LYS A 137 -3.07 23.18 -4.40
N LYS A 138 -2.08 23.50 -3.57
CA LYS A 138 -0.73 22.92 -3.69
C LYS A 138 -0.70 21.44 -3.35
N LEU A 139 -1.39 21.02 -2.29
CA LEU A 139 -1.49 19.60 -1.93
C LEU A 139 -2.18 18.78 -3.02
N VAL A 140 -3.25 19.31 -3.62
CA VAL A 140 -3.94 18.67 -4.75
C VAL A 140 -3.03 18.58 -5.97
N ASN A 141 -2.38 19.68 -6.36
CA ASN A 141 -1.47 19.67 -7.51
C ASN A 141 -0.30 18.70 -7.32
N ILE A 142 0.27 18.60 -6.11
CA ILE A 142 1.34 17.65 -5.80
C ILE A 142 0.83 16.21 -5.98
N ALA A 143 -0.33 15.88 -5.38
CA ALA A 143 -0.91 14.54 -5.47
C ALA A 143 -1.19 14.14 -6.92
N VAL A 144 -1.81 15.03 -7.71
CA VAL A 144 -2.09 14.81 -9.13
C VAL A 144 -0.79 14.66 -9.94
N LYS A 145 0.22 15.51 -9.70
CA LYS A 145 1.46 15.51 -10.48
C LYS A 145 2.30 14.27 -10.24
N TYR A 146 2.42 13.82 -8.99
CA TYR A 146 3.17 12.61 -8.64
C TYR A 146 2.34 11.34 -8.80
N ASN A 147 1.03 11.47 -9.00
CA ASN A 147 0.07 10.40 -9.23
C ASN A 147 -0.15 9.53 -7.98
N PHE A 148 -0.68 10.13 -6.90
CA PHE A 148 -1.11 9.43 -5.69
C PHE A 148 -2.44 10.00 -5.15
N GLU A 149 -3.12 9.26 -4.28
CA GLU A 149 -4.56 9.43 -4.04
C GLU A 149 -4.94 10.35 -2.87
N GLY A 150 -3.99 10.89 -2.12
CA GLY A 150 -4.28 11.86 -1.07
C GLY A 150 -3.33 11.83 0.11
N TRP A 151 -3.86 12.12 1.31
CA TRP A 151 -3.05 12.56 2.43
C TRP A 151 -3.54 12.00 3.76
N LEU A 152 -2.61 11.50 4.56
CA LEU A 152 -2.75 11.49 6.02
C LEU A 152 -2.49 12.90 6.54
N ILE A 153 -3.39 13.44 7.35
CA ILE A 153 -3.25 14.72 8.03
C ILE A 153 -2.97 14.45 9.50
N ASN A 154 -1.75 14.75 9.95
CA ASN A 154 -1.33 14.55 11.33
C ASN A 154 -0.88 15.87 11.98
N ILE A 155 -1.73 16.50 12.78
CA ILE A 155 -1.38 17.74 13.49
C ILE A 155 -1.02 17.39 14.93
N GLU A 156 0.27 17.37 15.25
CA GLU A 156 0.84 17.06 16.58
C GLU A 156 1.27 18.33 17.32
N ASN A 157 0.44 19.38 17.24
CA ASN A 157 0.60 20.64 17.97
C ASN A 157 -0.75 21.26 18.29
N LYS A 158 -0.78 22.16 19.28
CA LYS A 158 -1.98 22.95 19.59
C LYS A 158 -2.34 23.87 18.43
N ILE A 159 -3.64 24.10 18.24
CA ILE A 159 -4.20 25.07 17.30
C ILE A 159 -4.91 26.17 18.10
N GLU A 160 -4.70 27.42 17.71
CA GLU A 160 -5.38 28.56 18.33
C GLU A 160 -6.89 28.50 18.04
N LYS A 161 -7.71 28.89 19.01
CA LYS A 161 -9.17 28.73 18.94
C LYS A 161 -9.77 29.44 17.73
N GLU A 162 -9.20 30.59 17.37
CA GLU A 162 -9.59 31.41 16.24
C GLU A 162 -9.27 30.72 14.89
N SER A 163 -8.25 29.84 14.88
CA SER A 163 -7.81 29.10 13.69
C SER A 163 -8.61 27.81 13.44
N ILE A 164 -9.42 27.36 14.40
CA ILE A 164 -10.19 26.10 14.30
C ILE A 164 -11.19 26.14 13.14
N MET A 165 -11.82 27.29 12.89
CA MET A 165 -12.72 27.42 11.74
C MET A 165 -12.00 27.25 10.40
N TYR A 166 -10.72 27.64 10.33
CA TYR A 166 -9.89 27.48 9.15
C TYR A 166 -9.34 26.05 9.03
N LEU A 167 -9.10 25.35 10.14
CA LEU A 167 -8.81 23.90 10.11
C LEU A 167 -9.99 23.11 9.52
N ASP A 168 -11.22 23.43 9.96
CA ASP A 168 -12.44 22.86 9.38
C ASP A 168 -12.53 23.12 7.87
N LEU A 169 -12.35 24.39 7.48
CA LEU A 169 -12.35 24.78 6.07
C LEU A 169 -11.27 24.03 5.28
N PHE A 170 -10.06 23.93 5.81
CA PHE A 170 -8.94 23.22 5.21
C PHE A 170 -9.26 21.74 4.96
N LEU A 171 -9.68 21.00 5.99
CA LEU A 171 -9.99 19.57 5.89
C LEU A 171 -11.13 19.30 4.91
N ARG A 172 -12.21 20.09 5.00
CA ARG A 172 -13.38 19.96 4.12
C ARG A 172 -13.02 20.26 2.66
N THR A 173 -12.27 21.35 2.43
CA THR A 173 -11.90 21.78 1.08
C THR A 173 -10.90 20.81 0.46
N LEU A 174 -9.89 20.37 1.21
CA LEU A 174 -8.94 19.37 0.75
C LEU A 174 -9.62 18.05 0.38
N THR A 175 -10.54 17.57 1.21
CA THR A 175 -11.31 16.34 0.93
C THR A 175 -12.13 16.47 -0.35
N ASN A 176 -12.81 17.60 -0.54
CA ASN A 176 -13.63 17.85 -1.72
C ASN A 176 -12.79 18.02 -3.00
N GLU A 177 -11.73 18.82 -2.97
CA GLU A 177 -10.90 19.08 -4.14
C GLU A 177 -10.10 17.84 -4.56
N MET A 178 -9.57 17.06 -3.60
CA MET A 178 -8.96 15.77 -3.91
C MET A 178 -9.97 14.80 -4.54
N ARG A 179 -11.21 14.77 -4.05
CA ARG A 179 -12.28 13.94 -4.65
C ARG A 179 -12.64 14.39 -6.06
N GLN A 180 -12.63 15.68 -6.34
CA GLN A 180 -12.85 16.20 -7.69
C GLN A 180 -11.68 15.86 -8.63
N ALA A 181 -10.44 15.97 -8.16
CA ALA A 181 -9.26 15.75 -8.99
C ALA A 181 -8.96 14.27 -9.25
N VAL A 182 -9.11 13.40 -8.24
CA VAL A 182 -8.70 11.98 -8.29
C VAL A 182 -9.90 11.01 -8.39
N GLY A 183 -11.11 11.47 -8.09
CA GLY A 183 -12.32 10.66 -8.09
C GLY A 183 -12.46 9.77 -6.86
N GLN A 184 -13.21 8.67 -6.97
CA GLN A 184 -13.61 7.82 -5.84
C GLN A 184 -12.46 7.14 -5.08
N ARG A 185 -11.25 7.18 -5.65
CA ARG A 185 -10.03 6.65 -5.04
C ARG A 185 -9.40 7.62 -4.05
N SER A 186 -9.77 8.91 -4.09
CA SER A 186 -9.18 9.92 -3.22
C SER A 186 -9.40 9.60 -1.73
N ARG A 187 -8.38 9.81 -0.89
CA ARG A 187 -8.52 9.66 0.57
C ARG A 187 -7.84 10.79 1.33
N ILE A 188 -8.60 11.44 2.20
CA ILE A 188 -8.07 12.27 3.28
C ILE A 188 -8.35 11.58 4.60
N ILE A 189 -7.30 11.23 5.34
CA ILE A 189 -7.41 10.54 6.63
C ILE A 189 -6.89 11.48 7.72
N TRP A 190 -7.72 11.74 8.72
CA TRP A 190 -7.34 12.53 9.90
C TRP A 190 -6.70 11.63 10.96
N TYR A 191 -5.56 12.02 11.53
CA TYR A 191 -5.03 11.34 12.70
C TYR A 191 -5.69 11.89 13.99
N ASP A 192 -6.04 11.01 14.94
CA ASP A 192 -6.68 11.36 16.21
C ASP A 192 -5.74 12.14 17.13
N SER A 193 -5.53 13.43 16.85
CA SER A 193 -4.64 14.32 17.60
C SER A 193 -5.33 15.55 18.17
N VAL A 194 -5.55 16.59 17.37
CA VAL A 194 -6.15 17.86 17.80
C VAL A 194 -7.67 17.73 17.90
N THR A 195 -8.21 18.14 19.05
CA THR A 195 -9.65 18.16 19.30
C THR A 195 -10.34 19.37 18.65
N ILE A 196 -11.67 19.38 18.61
CA ILE A 196 -12.46 20.53 18.13
C ILE A 196 -12.21 21.83 18.92
N ASP A 197 -11.63 21.74 20.12
CA ASP A 197 -11.25 22.90 20.94
C ASP A 197 -9.84 23.41 20.63
N GLY A 198 -9.10 22.73 19.73
CA GLY A 198 -7.72 23.07 19.36
C GLY A 198 -6.64 22.48 20.26
N GLU A 199 -7.01 21.74 21.30
CA GLU A 199 -6.04 21.06 22.17
C GLU A 199 -5.52 19.78 21.51
N LEU A 200 -4.19 19.60 21.55
CA LEU A 200 -3.54 18.33 21.20
C LEU A 200 -3.82 17.30 22.28
N LYS A 201 -4.74 16.37 22.01
CA LYS A 201 -5.12 15.31 22.95
C LYS A 201 -5.69 14.12 22.18
N TRP A 202 -4.91 13.05 22.07
CA TRP A 202 -5.36 11.79 21.49
C TRP A 202 -6.50 11.18 22.32
N GLN A 203 -7.62 10.86 21.67
CA GLN A 203 -8.79 10.29 22.35
C GLN A 203 -8.72 8.76 22.44
N ASN A 204 -7.98 8.13 21.52
CA ASN A 204 -7.91 6.68 21.29
C ASN A 204 -9.27 6.07 20.88
N GLU A 205 -10.23 6.92 20.51
CA GLU A 205 -11.60 6.57 20.16
C GLU A 205 -12.23 7.68 19.30
N LEU A 206 -13.25 7.35 18.54
CA LEU A 206 -14.12 8.36 17.93
C LEU A 206 -15.15 8.83 18.96
N ASN A 207 -15.15 10.12 19.28
CA ASN A 207 -16.12 10.74 20.20
C ASN A 207 -16.41 12.21 19.80
N GLU A 208 -17.21 12.91 20.60
CA GLU A 208 -17.62 14.30 20.39
C GLU A 208 -16.44 15.26 20.07
N LYS A 209 -15.23 14.96 20.60
CA LYS A 209 -14.07 15.86 20.48
C LYS A 209 -13.31 15.75 19.17
N ASN A 210 -13.51 14.69 18.39
CA ASN A 210 -12.89 14.49 17.08
C ASN A 210 -13.91 14.11 15.99
N GLN A 211 -15.20 13.96 16.34
CA GLN A 211 -16.31 13.65 15.43
C GLN A 211 -16.33 14.59 14.22
N ARG A 212 -16.14 15.89 14.46
CA ARG A 212 -16.21 16.89 13.40
C ARG A 212 -15.18 16.63 12.30
N TRP A 213 -13.96 16.24 12.66
CA TRP A 213 -12.88 15.93 11.73
C TRP A 213 -13.17 14.66 10.94
N PHE A 214 -13.70 13.64 11.60
CA PHE A 214 -14.15 12.41 10.95
C PHE A 214 -15.30 12.65 9.95
N ASP A 215 -16.24 13.53 10.28
CA ASP A 215 -17.40 13.82 9.43
C ASP A 215 -17.02 14.52 8.12
N ILE A 216 -15.97 15.34 8.12
CA ILE A 216 -15.53 16.14 6.96
C ILE A 216 -14.34 15.55 6.19
N THR A 217 -13.82 14.40 6.63
CA THR A 217 -12.74 13.65 5.96
C THR A 217 -13.21 12.24 5.57
N ASP A 218 -12.39 11.50 4.81
CA ASP A 218 -12.76 10.15 4.36
C ASP A 218 -12.65 9.09 5.47
N GLY A 219 -11.86 9.35 6.52
CA GLY A 219 -11.73 8.48 7.68
C GLY A 219 -10.83 9.06 8.78
N ILE A 220 -10.79 8.36 9.91
CA ILE A 220 -9.95 8.72 11.06
C ILE A 220 -9.00 7.58 11.39
N PHE A 221 -7.74 7.89 11.61
CA PHE A 221 -6.73 7.01 12.17
C PHE A 221 -6.66 7.28 13.68
N LEU A 222 -7.21 6.38 14.48
CA LEU A 222 -7.19 6.47 15.95
C LEU A 222 -5.79 6.17 16.51
N ASN A 223 -5.41 6.88 17.55
CA ASN A 223 -4.17 6.62 18.29
C ASN A 223 -4.15 5.19 18.86
N TYR A 224 -2.95 4.64 19.08
CA TYR A 224 -2.72 3.22 19.35
C TYR A 224 -2.85 2.80 20.84
N ILE A 225 -3.22 3.71 21.75
CA ILE A 225 -3.38 3.43 23.20
C ILE A 225 -4.87 3.32 23.56
N TRP A 226 -5.60 2.52 22.79
CA TRP A 226 -7.03 2.26 22.98
C TRP A 226 -7.30 1.08 23.91
N ASN A 227 -8.54 0.97 24.39
CA ASN A 227 -9.06 -0.23 25.05
C ASN A 227 -10.30 -0.78 24.33
N VAL A 228 -10.69 -2.01 24.64
CA VAL A 228 -11.77 -2.73 23.94
C VAL A 228 -13.12 -1.98 24.00
N LYS A 229 -13.43 -1.31 25.12
CA LYS A 229 -14.66 -0.53 25.27
C LYS A 229 -14.68 0.67 24.31
N GLN A 230 -13.54 1.35 24.17
CA GLN A 230 -13.39 2.49 23.24
C GLN A 230 -13.62 2.09 21.79
N LEU A 231 -13.22 0.89 21.37
CA LEU A 231 -13.48 0.39 20.02
C LEU A 231 -14.99 0.21 19.77
N ALA A 232 -15.69 -0.41 20.71
CA ALA A 232 -17.15 -0.59 20.61
C ALA A 232 -17.88 0.76 20.58
N THR A 233 -17.49 1.71 21.45
CA THR A 233 -18.03 3.07 21.45
C THR A 233 -17.80 3.75 20.10
N SER A 234 -16.58 3.65 19.55
CA SER A 234 -16.22 4.25 18.26
C SER A 234 -17.07 3.67 17.12
N ALA A 235 -17.29 2.35 17.10
CA ALA A 235 -18.12 1.69 16.09
C ALA A 235 -19.57 2.20 16.10
N VAL A 236 -20.16 2.34 17.29
CA VAL A 236 -21.51 2.90 17.47
C VAL A 236 -21.56 4.36 17.04
N GLN A 237 -20.58 5.15 17.47
CA GLN A 237 -20.49 6.58 17.17
C GLN A 237 -20.39 6.85 15.65
N ALA A 238 -19.62 6.03 14.92
CA ALA A 238 -19.46 6.17 13.48
C ALA A 238 -20.67 5.71 12.65
N LYS A 239 -21.69 5.09 13.26
CA LYS A 239 -22.90 4.62 12.59
C LYS A 239 -22.55 3.72 11.39
N HIS A 240 -22.99 4.08 10.18
CA HIS A 240 -22.70 3.33 8.95
C HIS A 240 -21.26 3.49 8.44
N ARG A 241 -20.48 4.44 8.99
CA ARG A 241 -19.08 4.73 8.61
C ARG A 241 -18.04 4.06 9.50
N HIS A 242 -18.41 3.06 10.31
CA HIS A 242 -17.49 2.40 11.24
C HIS A 242 -16.22 1.84 10.56
N ARG A 243 -16.31 1.39 9.31
CA ARG A 243 -15.13 0.96 8.51
C ARG A 243 -14.23 2.10 8.02
N ASN A 244 -14.62 3.36 8.24
CA ASN A 244 -13.75 4.52 8.03
C ASN A 244 -12.95 4.89 9.29
N ILE A 245 -13.09 4.15 10.38
CA ILE A 245 -12.21 4.21 11.54
C ILE A 245 -11.08 3.21 11.33
N PHE A 246 -9.85 3.70 11.28
CA PHE A 246 -8.62 2.92 11.24
C PHE A 246 -8.00 2.90 12.63
N VAL A 247 -8.13 1.79 13.34
CA VAL A 247 -7.61 1.66 14.71
C VAL A 247 -6.09 1.45 14.65
N GLY A 248 -5.33 2.30 15.34
CA GLY A 248 -3.88 2.23 15.36
C GLY A 248 -3.34 0.97 16.05
N VAL A 249 -2.38 0.32 15.41
CA VAL A 249 -1.56 -0.76 15.98
C VAL A 249 -0.08 -0.41 15.75
N ASP A 250 0.62 -0.04 16.81
CA ASP A 250 2.04 0.36 16.74
C ASP A 250 2.96 -0.85 16.82
N CYS A 251 3.73 -1.09 15.75
CA CYS A 251 4.69 -2.20 15.68
C CYS A 251 5.84 -2.07 16.68
N PHE A 252 6.14 -0.87 17.19
CA PHE A 252 7.13 -0.70 18.25
C PHE A 252 6.55 -0.90 19.66
N GLY A 253 5.23 -1.06 19.79
CA GLY A 253 4.60 -1.46 21.05
C GLY A 253 4.47 -0.34 22.10
N ARG A 254 4.51 0.93 21.72
CA ARG A 254 4.48 2.08 22.66
C ARG A 254 3.10 2.23 23.31
N GLY A 255 2.80 1.42 24.32
CA GLY A 255 1.49 1.38 24.98
C GLY A 255 0.38 0.70 24.16
N CYS A 256 0.73 0.11 23.01
CA CYS A 256 -0.20 -0.61 22.15
C CYS A 256 -0.58 -1.97 22.77
N HIS A 257 -1.84 -2.37 22.58
CA HIS A 257 -2.30 -3.72 22.94
C HIS A 257 -1.39 -4.80 22.31
N GLY A 258 -1.08 -5.87 23.05
CA GLY A 258 -0.14 -6.92 22.63
C GLY A 258 1.36 -6.53 22.69
N GLY A 259 1.69 -5.26 22.88
CA GLY A 259 3.09 -4.81 23.00
C GLY A 259 3.87 -4.74 21.68
N GLY A 260 3.19 -4.72 20.53
CA GLY A 260 3.80 -4.56 19.22
C GLY A 260 4.63 -5.77 18.75
N GLY A 261 5.52 -5.55 17.79
CA GLY A 261 6.43 -6.52 17.21
C GLY A 261 5.70 -7.78 16.72
N TRP A 262 6.22 -8.95 17.10
CA TRP A 262 5.60 -10.23 16.76
C TRP A 262 4.17 -10.42 17.30
N ASN A 263 3.75 -9.60 18.26
CA ASN A 263 2.45 -9.69 18.92
C ASN A 263 1.41 -8.70 18.35
N CYS A 264 1.71 -8.01 17.24
CA CYS A 264 0.73 -7.14 16.58
C CYS A 264 -0.59 -7.86 16.25
N TYR A 265 -0.54 -9.18 15.98
CA TYR A 265 -1.73 -9.99 15.70
C TYR A 265 -2.73 -10.02 16.87
N GLU A 266 -2.26 -9.88 18.12
CA GLU A 266 -3.14 -9.82 19.29
C GLU A 266 -4.00 -8.56 19.28
N ALA A 267 -3.43 -7.43 18.84
CA ALA A 267 -4.16 -6.18 18.67
C ALA A 267 -5.16 -6.25 17.50
N PHE A 268 -4.82 -6.92 16.40
CA PHE A 268 -5.65 -7.00 15.19
C PHE A 268 -7.02 -7.63 15.45
N MET A 269 -7.11 -8.57 16.39
CA MET A 269 -8.33 -9.28 16.70
C MET A 269 -9.49 -8.33 17.08
N TYR A 270 -9.23 -7.34 17.95
CA TYR A 270 -10.30 -6.53 18.55
C TYR A 270 -10.97 -5.55 17.58
N PRO A 271 -10.24 -4.77 16.75
CA PRO A 271 -10.87 -3.93 15.73
C PRO A 271 -11.69 -4.76 14.74
N ARG A 272 -11.18 -5.91 14.29
CA ARG A 272 -11.87 -6.78 13.32
C ARG A 272 -13.16 -7.37 13.88
N GLN A 273 -13.18 -7.77 15.15
CA GLN A 273 -14.41 -8.21 15.84
C GLN A 273 -15.49 -7.13 15.91
N ASN A 274 -15.09 -5.85 15.91
CA ASN A 274 -15.99 -4.70 15.86
C ASN A 274 -16.25 -4.20 14.43
N ASN A 275 -15.81 -4.96 13.40
CA ASN A 275 -15.91 -4.60 11.98
C ASN A 275 -15.26 -3.23 11.66
N LEU A 276 -14.24 -2.84 12.42
CA LEU A 276 -13.45 -1.63 12.22
C LEU A 276 -12.23 -1.93 11.34
N SER A 277 -11.74 -0.90 10.65
CA SER A 277 -10.50 -0.95 9.88
C SER A 277 -9.29 -0.80 10.81
N ILE A 278 -8.10 -1.17 10.32
CA ILE A 278 -6.86 -1.12 11.09
C ILE A 278 -5.86 -0.20 10.40
N ALA A 279 -5.10 0.57 11.18
CA ALA A 279 -3.87 1.22 10.74
C ALA A 279 -2.66 0.56 11.42
N LEU A 280 -1.93 -0.26 10.68
CA LEU A 280 -0.66 -0.83 11.13
C LEU A 280 0.43 0.22 11.00
N PHE A 281 0.94 0.72 12.12
CA PHE A 281 1.92 1.79 12.19
C PHE A 281 3.32 1.25 12.40
N ALA A 282 4.28 1.81 11.66
CA ALA A 282 5.71 1.57 11.79
C ALA A 282 6.18 0.10 11.62
N PRO A 283 5.68 -0.68 10.63
CA PRO A 283 6.21 -2.02 10.34
C PRO A 283 7.68 -2.03 9.92
N GLY A 284 8.30 -0.85 9.69
CA GLY A 284 9.74 -0.68 9.66
C GLY A 284 10.48 -1.33 10.83
N TRP A 285 9.79 -1.54 11.97
CA TRP A 285 10.24 -2.38 13.08
C TRP A 285 10.89 -3.70 12.64
N ILE A 286 10.37 -4.37 11.60
CA ILE A 286 10.95 -5.63 11.10
C ILE A 286 12.40 -5.42 10.64
N ALA A 287 12.69 -4.32 9.93
CA ALA A 287 14.02 -3.99 9.46
C ALA A 287 14.92 -3.37 10.54
N GLU A 288 14.34 -2.73 11.54
CA GLU A 288 15.08 -2.04 12.59
C GLU A 288 15.43 -2.93 13.78
N ALA A 289 14.57 -3.89 14.11
CA ALA A 289 14.74 -4.75 15.27
C ALA A 289 15.33 -6.13 14.94
N MET A 290 15.21 -6.61 13.69
CA MET A 290 15.65 -7.96 13.31
C MET A 290 17.02 -7.98 12.62
N PRO A 291 17.73 -9.12 12.64
CA PRO A 291 18.98 -9.28 11.89
C PRO A 291 18.80 -9.04 10.39
N CYS A 292 19.72 -8.26 9.80
CA CYS A 292 19.64 -7.79 8.40
C CYS A 292 19.49 -8.94 7.38
N ARG A 293 20.21 -10.05 7.61
CA ARG A 293 20.25 -11.22 6.72
C ARG A 293 18.92 -12.00 6.62
N GLU A 294 17.96 -11.73 7.50
CA GLU A 294 16.70 -12.48 7.58
C GLU A 294 15.47 -11.63 7.21
N ILE A 295 15.66 -10.44 6.60
CA ILE A 295 14.56 -9.48 6.38
C ILE A 295 13.38 -10.07 5.62
N ILE A 296 13.64 -10.84 4.57
CA ILE A 296 12.60 -11.49 3.74
C ILE A 296 11.81 -12.49 4.57
N VAL A 297 12.51 -13.38 5.29
CA VAL A 297 11.89 -14.43 6.12
C VAL A 297 11.12 -13.81 7.27
N ASN A 298 11.67 -12.79 7.92
CA ASN A 298 11.00 -12.10 9.03
C ASN A 298 9.77 -11.32 8.56
N SER A 299 9.82 -10.72 7.37
CA SER A 299 8.65 -10.12 6.72
C SER A 299 7.56 -11.16 6.47
N LEU A 300 7.90 -12.32 5.89
CA LEU A 300 6.94 -13.42 5.68
C LEU A 300 6.34 -13.91 7.01
N ARG A 301 7.16 -14.15 8.03
CA ARG A 301 6.72 -14.61 9.36
C ARG A 301 5.82 -13.61 10.08
N PHE A 302 6.06 -12.32 9.90
CA PHE A 302 5.26 -11.26 10.51
C PHE A 302 3.84 -11.28 9.93
N TRP A 303 3.74 -11.29 8.60
CA TRP A 303 2.44 -11.27 7.91
C TRP A 303 1.69 -12.59 7.99
N ASP A 304 2.39 -13.71 8.09
CA ASP A 304 1.80 -15.03 8.37
C ASP A 304 0.98 -15.00 9.68
N ARG A 305 1.42 -14.25 10.70
CA ARG A 305 0.65 -14.08 11.95
C ARG A 305 -0.59 -13.20 11.79
N LEU A 306 -0.61 -12.35 10.76
CA LEU A 306 -1.72 -11.44 10.49
C LEU A 306 -2.73 -12.02 9.50
N ILE A 307 -2.39 -13.12 8.82
CA ILE A 307 -3.12 -13.62 7.63
C ILE A 307 -4.60 -13.88 7.88
N THR A 308 -4.97 -14.29 9.08
CA THR A 308 -6.37 -14.59 9.46
C THR A 308 -7.21 -13.34 9.73
N PHE A 309 -6.56 -12.17 9.89
CA PHE A 309 -7.19 -10.90 10.20
C PHE A 309 -7.23 -9.93 9.01
N VAL A 310 -6.46 -10.23 7.96
CA VAL A 310 -6.38 -9.44 6.73
C VAL A 310 -7.09 -10.18 5.61
N ARG A 311 -7.60 -9.43 4.63
CA ARG A 311 -8.27 -10.00 3.47
C ARG A 311 -7.41 -9.79 2.24
N PRO A 312 -7.15 -10.84 1.43
CA PRO A 312 -6.57 -10.66 0.11
C PRO A 312 -7.56 -9.95 -0.83
N HIS A 313 -7.10 -8.93 -1.55
CA HIS A 313 -7.84 -8.37 -2.70
C HIS A 313 -7.33 -8.95 -4.02
N PRO A 314 -8.23 -9.24 -4.99
CA PRO A 314 -7.85 -9.87 -6.26
C PRO A 314 -7.38 -8.86 -7.30
N LEU A 315 -6.50 -9.31 -8.20
CA LEU A 315 -6.23 -8.62 -9.46
C LEU A 315 -7.45 -8.63 -10.38
N THR A 316 -7.76 -7.49 -10.99
CA THR A 316 -8.97 -7.31 -11.81
C THR A 316 -8.66 -7.01 -13.28
N THR A 317 -7.41 -6.75 -13.63
CA THR A 317 -6.99 -6.49 -15.01
C THR A 317 -5.76 -7.31 -15.42
N LEU A 318 -5.54 -7.37 -16.74
CA LEU A 318 -4.35 -7.93 -17.38
C LEU A 318 -3.59 -6.79 -18.08
N PRO A 319 -2.28 -6.91 -18.31
CA PRO A 319 -1.44 -8.11 -18.08
C PRO A 319 -1.00 -8.30 -16.63
N ILE A 320 -0.72 -9.56 -16.26
CA ILE A 320 0.19 -9.88 -15.16
C ILE A 320 1.55 -10.10 -15.82
N ASP A 321 2.55 -9.31 -15.46
CA ASP A 321 3.91 -9.42 -15.99
C ASP A 321 4.89 -9.19 -14.87
N THR A 322 5.65 -10.24 -14.52
CA THR A 322 6.63 -10.17 -13.45
C THR A 322 7.77 -11.15 -13.63
N ASP A 323 8.97 -10.70 -13.29
CA ASP A 323 10.14 -11.54 -13.03
C ASP A 323 10.33 -11.86 -11.54
N PHE A 324 9.39 -11.41 -10.70
CA PHE A 324 9.38 -11.55 -9.25
C PHE A 324 10.49 -10.79 -8.51
N ASN A 325 11.31 -10.00 -9.21
CA ASN A 325 12.37 -9.24 -8.57
C ASN A 325 11.78 -8.26 -7.56
N CYS A 326 12.19 -8.36 -6.30
CA CYS A 326 11.73 -7.46 -5.25
C CYS A 326 12.59 -6.20 -5.09
N GLY A 327 13.41 -5.88 -6.09
CA GLY A 327 14.31 -4.73 -6.13
C GLY A 327 15.79 -5.07 -5.94
N TYR A 328 16.14 -6.34 -5.74
CA TYR A 328 17.54 -6.75 -5.61
C TYR A 328 18.18 -7.01 -6.96
N ASN A 329 19.38 -6.48 -7.15
CA ASN A 329 20.18 -6.66 -8.36
C ASN A 329 21.67 -6.84 -8.02
N HIS A 330 22.46 -7.33 -8.97
CA HIS A 330 23.91 -7.44 -8.83
C HIS A 330 24.61 -6.53 -9.84
N ARG A 331 25.54 -5.69 -9.37
CA ARG A 331 26.41 -4.84 -10.20
C ARG A 331 27.84 -4.98 -9.68
N ASP A 332 28.79 -5.31 -10.56
CA ASP A 332 30.21 -5.47 -10.22
C ASP A 332 30.48 -6.35 -8.98
N SER A 333 29.85 -7.52 -8.93
CA SER A 333 29.90 -8.47 -7.79
C SER A 333 29.35 -7.94 -6.45
N CYS A 334 28.72 -6.77 -6.45
CA CYS A 334 28.07 -6.18 -5.28
C CYS A 334 26.54 -6.34 -5.39
N LYS A 335 25.89 -6.63 -4.26
CA LYS A 335 24.43 -6.62 -4.15
C LYS A 335 23.93 -5.19 -4.04
N TYR A 336 22.92 -4.85 -4.82
CA TYR A 336 22.24 -3.55 -4.81
C TYR A 336 20.75 -3.76 -4.56
N TYR A 337 20.11 -2.78 -3.93
CA TYR A 337 18.66 -2.74 -3.80
C TYR A 337 18.15 -1.43 -4.36
N ASN A 338 17.18 -1.53 -5.27
CA ASN A 338 16.50 -0.43 -5.92
C ASN A 338 15.00 -0.72 -5.93
N LEU A 339 14.26 -0.05 -5.06
CA LEU A 339 12.81 -0.22 -4.97
C LEU A 339 12.10 0.11 -6.29
N ALA A 340 12.62 1.05 -7.09
CA ALA A 340 12.02 1.43 -8.36
C ALA A 340 12.12 0.33 -9.44
N GLU A 341 13.03 -0.63 -9.27
CA GLU A 341 13.21 -1.77 -10.18
C GLU A 341 12.37 -3.00 -9.76
N ALA A 342 11.77 -2.98 -8.57
CA ALA A 342 10.93 -4.08 -8.08
C ALA A 342 9.69 -4.31 -8.97
N LYS A 343 9.26 -5.57 -9.07
CA LYS A 343 8.11 -6.05 -9.87
C LYS A 343 7.02 -6.64 -8.98
N MET A 344 5.91 -7.03 -9.62
CA MET A 344 4.73 -7.55 -8.94
C MET A 344 5.08 -8.83 -8.18
N GLN A 345 4.75 -8.87 -6.90
CA GLN A 345 5.02 -10.01 -6.04
C GLN A 345 3.79 -10.92 -5.99
N PRO A 346 3.92 -12.25 -5.96
CA PRO A 346 2.78 -13.17 -5.89
C PRO A 346 2.18 -13.20 -4.47
N PHE A 347 1.08 -13.94 -4.30
CA PHE A 347 0.46 -14.18 -3.00
C PHE A 347 1.27 -15.23 -2.22
N TYR A 348 2.44 -14.87 -1.69
CA TYR A 348 3.37 -15.80 -1.04
C TYR A 348 2.70 -16.70 0.02
N LEU A 349 2.01 -16.09 0.99
CA LEU A 349 1.37 -16.84 2.09
C LEU A 349 0.24 -17.76 1.64
N ALA A 350 -0.50 -17.41 0.58
CA ALA A 350 -1.60 -18.24 0.07
C ALA A 350 -1.12 -19.30 -0.95
N SER A 351 0.00 -19.03 -1.64
CA SER A 351 0.54 -19.92 -2.67
C SER A 351 1.50 -20.96 -2.11
N GLY A 352 2.13 -20.70 -0.97
CA GLY A 352 3.25 -21.51 -0.47
C GLY A 352 4.51 -21.42 -1.34
N ALA A 353 4.53 -20.50 -2.31
CA ALA A 353 5.76 -20.12 -3.01
C ALA A 353 6.55 -19.17 -2.12
N PHE A 354 7.88 -19.17 -2.27
CA PHE A 354 8.75 -18.30 -1.49
C PHE A 354 9.73 -17.59 -2.41
N PRO A 355 10.08 -16.33 -2.12
CA PRO A 355 11.18 -15.68 -2.81
C PRO A 355 12.49 -16.44 -2.52
N GLU A 356 13.36 -16.53 -3.51
CA GLU A 356 14.74 -16.95 -3.31
C GLU A 356 15.45 -15.96 -2.38
N SER A 357 16.48 -16.40 -1.65
CA SER A 357 17.30 -15.51 -0.78
C SER A 357 17.96 -14.35 -1.54
N SER A 358 18.16 -14.51 -2.85
CA SER A 358 18.61 -13.44 -3.75
C SER A 358 17.58 -12.31 -3.90
N GLY A 359 16.28 -12.64 -3.76
CA GLY A 359 15.13 -11.77 -3.98
C GLY A 359 14.80 -11.52 -5.46
N MET A 360 15.38 -12.31 -6.38
CA MET A 360 15.19 -12.13 -7.82
C MET A 360 14.21 -13.13 -8.44
N HIS A 361 13.98 -14.28 -7.81
CA HIS A 361 13.20 -15.39 -8.35
C HIS A 361 12.31 -15.99 -7.26
N ILE A 362 11.37 -16.84 -7.63
CA ILE A 362 10.59 -17.63 -6.68
C ILE A 362 10.96 -19.10 -6.76
N VAL A 363 10.93 -19.75 -5.60
CA VAL A 363 11.22 -21.17 -5.42
C VAL A 363 9.93 -21.93 -5.15
N LEU A 364 9.70 -22.97 -5.95
CA LEU A 364 8.63 -23.95 -5.79
C LEU A 364 9.24 -25.21 -5.17
N GLN A 365 9.02 -25.43 -3.87
CA GLN A 365 9.77 -26.42 -3.06
C GLN A 365 9.48 -27.90 -3.36
N GLY A 366 8.42 -28.25 -4.10
CA GLY A 366 8.09 -29.66 -4.36
C GLY A 366 6.78 -29.88 -5.12
N PRO A 367 6.27 -31.13 -5.13
CA PRO A 367 5.04 -31.48 -5.84
C PRO A 367 3.83 -30.83 -5.16
N SER A 368 3.45 -29.66 -5.63
CA SER A 368 2.35 -28.87 -5.07
C SER A 368 1.69 -27.98 -6.11
N LEU A 369 0.46 -27.59 -5.81
CA LEU A 369 -0.32 -26.63 -6.57
C LEU A 369 -0.12 -25.23 -5.95
N TYR A 370 0.52 -24.35 -6.70
CA TYR A 370 0.84 -22.99 -6.27
C TYR A 370 -0.12 -21.99 -6.91
N ARG A 371 -1.07 -21.45 -6.13
CA ARG A 371 -1.95 -20.34 -6.58
C ARG A 371 -1.21 -19.01 -6.48
N LEU A 372 -0.41 -18.69 -7.50
CA LEU A 372 0.48 -17.52 -7.48
C LEU A 372 -0.28 -16.20 -7.37
N PHE A 373 -1.40 -16.07 -8.07
CA PHE A 373 -2.21 -14.86 -8.06
C PHE A 373 -3.68 -15.17 -7.79
N VAL A 374 -4.27 -14.42 -6.84
CA VAL A 374 -5.72 -14.34 -6.67
C VAL A 374 -6.24 -13.25 -7.59
N THR A 375 -7.26 -13.58 -8.38
CA THR A 375 -7.75 -12.72 -9.46
C THR A 375 -9.27 -12.61 -9.42
N ASN A 376 -9.83 -11.74 -10.25
CA ASN A 376 -11.26 -11.65 -10.54
C ASN A 376 -11.40 -11.11 -11.97
N LEU A 377 -10.83 -11.85 -12.92
CA LEU A 377 -10.71 -11.45 -14.31
C LEU A 377 -11.91 -11.96 -15.09
N CYS A 378 -12.69 -11.04 -15.65
CA CYS A 378 -13.77 -11.38 -16.59
C CYS A 378 -13.18 -11.52 -18.00
N LEU A 379 -12.93 -12.74 -18.45
CA LEU A 379 -12.18 -13.01 -19.69
C LEU A 379 -13.07 -13.53 -20.81
N ASN A 380 -12.81 -13.05 -22.02
CA ASN A 380 -13.45 -13.49 -23.26
C ASN A 380 -12.53 -13.26 -24.47
N GLY A 381 -12.14 -14.34 -25.13
CA GLY A 381 -11.20 -14.34 -26.26
C GLY A 381 -9.98 -15.22 -26.04
N ASP A 382 -8.92 -14.93 -26.79
CA ASP A 382 -7.67 -15.68 -26.77
C ASP A 382 -6.63 -15.05 -25.85
N TYR A 383 -5.95 -15.90 -25.09
CA TYR A 383 -4.98 -15.51 -24.08
C TYR A 383 -3.75 -16.41 -24.13
N ILE A 384 -2.63 -15.82 -23.73
CA ILE A 384 -1.35 -16.50 -23.60
C ILE A 384 -0.83 -16.36 -22.17
N VAL A 385 -0.31 -17.46 -21.64
CA VAL A 385 0.50 -17.48 -20.42
C VAL A 385 1.87 -18.05 -20.76
N GLU A 386 2.91 -17.37 -20.30
CA GLU A 386 4.30 -17.72 -20.54
C GLU A 386 5.02 -17.74 -19.18
N ALA A 387 5.79 -18.79 -18.91
CA ALA A 387 6.57 -18.90 -17.68
C ALA A 387 8.00 -19.38 -17.97
N VAL A 388 8.99 -18.65 -17.45
CA VAL A 388 10.40 -19.05 -17.54
C VAL A 388 10.76 -19.82 -16.28
N CYS A 389 10.99 -21.12 -16.44
CA CYS A 389 11.30 -22.04 -15.35
C CYS A 389 12.28 -23.13 -15.83
N ASP A 390 13.08 -23.67 -14.91
CA ASP A 390 13.97 -24.80 -15.18
C ASP A 390 13.23 -26.14 -15.29
N GLU A 391 12.04 -26.23 -14.71
CA GLU A 391 11.18 -27.41 -14.80
C GLU A 391 9.99 -27.20 -15.74
N THR A 392 9.38 -28.32 -16.16
CA THR A 392 8.09 -28.29 -16.88
C THR A 392 6.96 -28.19 -15.87
N LEU A 393 6.17 -27.15 -15.99
CA LEU A 393 5.05 -26.84 -15.11
C LEU A 393 3.73 -27.18 -15.79
N LYS A 394 2.64 -27.13 -15.03
CA LYS A 394 1.28 -27.20 -15.58
C LYS A 394 0.52 -25.95 -15.17
N LEU A 395 -0.06 -25.24 -16.14
CA LEU A 395 -0.91 -24.08 -15.86
C LEU A 395 -2.25 -24.51 -15.28
N MET A 396 -2.61 -23.90 -14.17
CA MET A 396 -3.83 -24.17 -13.42
C MET A 396 -4.61 -22.86 -13.24
N LEU A 397 -5.87 -22.86 -13.67
CA LEU A 397 -6.80 -21.75 -13.50
C LEU A 397 -7.90 -22.14 -12.53
N TRP A 398 -8.26 -21.23 -11.64
CA TRP A 398 -9.44 -21.32 -10.80
C TRP A 398 -10.54 -20.47 -11.44
N ILE A 399 -11.67 -21.10 -11.74
CA ILE A 399 -12.77 -20.51 -12.51
C ILE A 399 -14.01 -20.46 -11.62
N LYS A 400 -14.72 -19.34 -11.61
CA LYS A 400 -16.00 -19.21 -10.92
C LYS A 400 -17.11 -19.85 -11.77
N ASP A 401 -17.82 -20.81 -11.20
CA ASP A 401 -18.99 -21.49 -11.77
C ASP A 401 -20.12 -21.56 -10.73
N ASN A 402 -21.23 -20.86 -10.96
CA ASN A 402 -22.42 -20.84 -10.09
C ASN A 402 -22.07 -20.71 -8.59
N ASP A 403 -21.24 -19.71 -8.26
CA ASP A 403 -20.70 -19.41 -6.92
C ASP A 403 -19.76 -20.47 -6.30
N LYS A 404 -19.38 -21.49 -7.06
CA LYS A 404 -18.30 -22.43 -6.72
C LYS A 404 -17.04 -22.12 -7.52
N GLU A 405 -15.92 -22.62 -7.02
CA GLU A 405 -14.62 -22.53 -7.69
C GLU A 405 -14.27 -23.90 -8.29
N VAL A 406 -13.96 -23.94 -9.59
CA VAL A 406 -13.53 -25.14 -10.32
C VAL A 406 -12.10 -24.94 -10.81
N ILE A 407 -11.26 -25.95 -10.62
CA ILE A 407 -9.86 -25.92 -11.06
C ILE A 407 -9.75 -26.57 -12.43
N LYS A 408 -9.20 -25.83 -13.41
CA LYS A 408 -8.99 -26.28 -14.79
C LYS A 408 -7.50 -26.27 -15.12
N ARG A 409 -6.99 -27.42 -15.58
CA ARG A 409 -5.67 -27.51 -16.19
C ARG A 409 -5.75 -27.04 -17.63
N ILE A 410 -4.90 -26.11 -18.03
CA ILE A 410 -4.73 -25.72 -19.42
C ILE A 410 -3.70 -26.64 -20.07
N LYS A 411 -4.00 -27.10 -21.30
CA LYS A 411 -3.10 -27.93 -22.09
C LYS A 411 -2.16 -27.04 -22.88
N ASP A 412 -0.91 -27.48 -22.97
CA ASP A 412 0.10 -26.91 -23.84
C ASP A 412 -0.37 -27.11 -25.29
N LYS A 413 -0.25 -26.07 -26.11
CA LYS A 413 -0.65 -26.13 -27.53
C LYS A 413 0.50 -26.59 -28.43
N ASP A 414 1.72 -26.47 -27.92
CA ASP A 414 2.97 -26.78 -28.60
C ASP A 414 3.83 -27.63 -27.65
N GLU A 415 4.01 -28.92 -27.98
CA GLU A 415 4.80 -29.83 -27.15
C GLU A 415 6.31 -29.52 -27.20
N GLU A 416 6.77 -28.71 -28.16
CA GLU A 416 8.18 -28.35 -28.31
C GLU A 416 8.59 -27.18 -27.40
N VAL A 417 7.64 -26.32 -27.02
CA VAL A 417 7.91 -25.15 -26.17
C VAL A 417 7.33 -25.32 -24.77
N LYS A 418 8.20 -25.67 -23.82
CA LYS A 418 7.84 -25.82 -22.41
C LYS A 418 7.26 -24.51 -21.85
N ASN A 419 6.22 -24.64 -21.02
CA ASN A 419 5.68 -23.56 -20.19
C ASN A 419 5.07 -22.37 -20.98
N ILE A 420 4.52 -22.63 -22.16
CA ILE A 420 3.71 -21.68 -22.92
C ILE A 420 2.32 -22.27 -23.14
N TRP A 421 1.29 -21.54 -22.73
CA TRP A 421 -0.10 -21.96 -22.82
C TRP A 421 -0.93 -20.94 -23.58
N ASN A 422 -1.46 -21.35 -24.73
CA ASN A 422 -2.40 -20.56 -25.52
C ASN A 422 -3.80 -21.18 -25.37
N PHE A 423 -4.77 -20.39 -24.91
CA PHE A 423 -6.11 -20.90 -24.66
C PHE A 423 -7.18 -19.85 -24.95
N HIS A 424 -8.35 -20.36 -25.35
CA HIS A 424 -9.53 -19.56 -25.61
C HIS A 424 -10.48 -19.66 -24.42
N VAL A 425 -11.00 -18.52 -23.99
CA VAL A 425 -11.97 -18.38 -22.90
C VAL A 425 -13.25 -17.78 -23.42
N LYS A 426 -14.41 -18.31 -23.02
CA LYS A 426 -15.73 -17.77 -23.38
C LYS A 426 -16.49 -17.34 -22.14
N ASN A 427 -16.44 -16.04 -21.85
CA ASN A 427 -17.14 -15.41 -20.72
C ASN A 427 -16.90 -16.14 -19.38
N GLU A 428 -15.66 -16.53 -19.10
CA GLU A 428 -15.30 -17.15 -17.81
C GLU A 428 -14.78 -16.08 -16.85
N ILE A 429 -15.06 -16.24 -15.56
CA ILE A 429 -14.46 -15.42 -14.50
C ILE A 429 -13.33 -16.23 -13.88
N ILE A 430 -12.08 -15.80 -14.15
CA ILE A 430 -10.88 -16.42 -13.58
C ILE A 430 -10.61 -15.78 -12.22
N VAL A 431 -10.74 -16.57 -11.15
CA VAL A 431 -10.56 -16.14 -9.76
C VAL A 431 -9.19 -16.48 -9.19
N GLY A 432 -8.38 -17.25 -9.92
CA GLY A 432 -6.99 -17.47 -9.58
C GLY A 432 -6.20 -18.06 -10.74
N VAL A 433 -4.91 -17.80 -10.73
CA VAL A 433 -3.96 -18.37 -11.69
C VAL A 433 -2.72 -18.86 -10.96
N GLY A 434 -2.20 -19.99 -11.39
CA GLY A 434 -1.11 -20.65 -10.70
C GLY A 434 -0.52 -21.80 -11.49
N LEU A 435 0.41 -22.49 -10.85
CA LEU A 435 1.24 -23.51 -11.48
C LEU A 435 1.25 -24.76 -10.60
N LEU A 436 1.11 -25.92 -11.21
CA LEU A 436 1.39 -27.19 -10.56
C LEU A 436 2.81 -27.60 -10.94
N SER A 437 3.70 -27.64 -9.94
CA SER A 437 5.05 -28.20 -10.09
C SER A 437 5.05 -29.64 -9.60
N SER A 438 5.82 -30.51 -10.25
CA SER A 438 6.04 -31.89 -9.78
C SER A 438 7.34 -32.04 -9.00
N ASN A 439 8.28 -31.11 -9.21
CA ASN A 439 9.62 -31.12 -8.64
C ASN A 439 9.93 -29.77 -7.97
N PHE A 440 11.09 -29.71 -7.33
CA PHE A 440 11.70 -28.43 -7.00
C PHE A 440 11.90 -27.63 -8.30
N ALA A 441 11.50 -26.37 -8.33
CA ALA A 441 11.63 -25.53 -9.52
C ALA A 441 11.90 -24.06 -9.17
N VAL A 442 12.70 -23.39 -9.99
CA VAL A 442 12.95 -21.94 -9.88
C VAL A 442 12.21 -21.22 -11.01
N LEU A 443 11.17 -20.47 -10.65
CA LEU A 443 10.38 -19.67 -11.58
C LEU A 443 10.97 -18.25 -11.63
N ARG A 444 11.37 -17.84 -12.83
CA ARG A 444 12.12 -16.61 -13.10
C ARG A 444 11.28 -15.53 -13.76
N ASN A 445 10.19 -15.90 -14.41
CA ASN A 445 9.27 -14.97 -15.03
C ASN A 445 7.89 -15.61 -15.21
N PHE A 446 6.85 -14.79 -15.15
CA PHE A 446 5.47 -15.18 -15.41
C PHE A 446 4.74 -14.02 -16.10
N VAL A 447 4.18 -14.31 -17.28
CA VAL A 447 3.37 -13.37 -18.06
C VAL A 447 2.00 -14.00 -18.31
N PHE A 448 0.93 -13.26 -18.04
CA PHE A 448 -0.43 -13.59 -18.45
C PHE A 448 -1.05 -12.37 -19.13
N ARG A 449 -1.42 -12.52 -20.40
CA ARG A 449 -1.95 -11.41 -21.22
C ARG A 449 -2.93 -11.89 -22.28
N ARG A 450 -3.70 -10.96 -22.82
CA ARG A 450 -4.53 -11.21 -24.01
C ARG A 450 -3.64 -11.40 -25.23
N GLU A 451 -3.96 -12.39 -26.05
CA GLU A 451 -3.29 -12.57 -27.34
C GLU A 451 -3.79 -11.47 -28.28
N ILE A 452 -2.90 -10.53 -28.61
CA ILE A 452 -3.21 -9.54 -29.64
C ILE A 452 -2.99 -10.25 -30.97
N SER A 453 -4.07 -10.66 -31.63
CA SER A 453 -4.00 -11.11 -33.02
C SER A 453 -3.17 -10.11 -33.80
N LYS A 454 -2.03 -10.54 -34.37
CA LYS A 454 -1.27 -9.74 -35.35
C LYS A 454 -2.28 -9.33 -36.42
N ARG A 455 -2.83 -8.11 -36.33
CA ARG A 455 -3.44 -7.49 -37.49
C ARG A 455 -2.30 -7.43 -38.48
N MET A 456 -2.39 -8.24 -39.54
CA MET A 456 -1.63 -7.97 -40.75
C MET A 456 -1.90 -6.51 -41.07
N LEU A 457 -0.87 -5.68 -40.91
CA LEU A 457 -0.88 -4.35 -41.49
C LEU A 457 -1.17 -4.55 -42.98
N PRO A 458 -2.17 -3.84 -43.55
CA PRO A 458 -2.46 -3.94 -44.97
C PRO A 458 -1.26 -3.52 -45.83
#